data_AF-A0A8D8BH11-F1
#
_entry.id   AF-A0A8D8BH11-F1
#
_cell.length_a   1.000
_cell.length_b   1.000
_cell.length_c   1.000
_cell.angle_alpha   90.00
_cell.angle_beta   90.00
_cell.angle_gamma   90.00
#
_symmetry.space_group_name_H-M   'P 1'
#
loop_
_entity.id
_entity.type
_entity.pdbx_description
1 polymer ?
#
loop_
_entity_poly.entity_id
_entity_poly.type
_entity_poly.pdbx_seq_one_letter_code
_entity_poly.pdbx_strand_id
1 'polypeptide(L)'
;MSDSEMKVVEEEKDEPMDAPEGEQTEAQTGETGSSDSDSMDESDEEDDDDGEALLIKQYVEQLAKIDEDKFNYDNYVQLLEIAHKMTDLDKIRQSAEIFAEAYPLSPEIWLRWLKIEVAIGNSPDELRQVDRLFRRALGDYYSVEVAQEYANLAAKADAELADTIWDALIPAYGLHVTKGRTIFEAYREDHLAKNGDGPEQLNRLARIYEQELKIPLRNMEDSHIEYKLLCEKHKAVLVDLNPEKFERRYRQAKDLLQKMMPYENRLAALEPHCHQERADLYREYIRECRSQLEDDDLQVLYERSCTDCCLDPTVWTDYLKYLDKYPPDPDESEGSPVFAQSVLDVVNRALRNCPWSAELYVEKMRICEREKRGKADILKIMEEVATVEFQAPEPAVKVWLEYLTYLRRHADFENEKEREILRSNFELAWNQLGRTWGELADPECKILQFWGRLEYGALKDPLKGRDLWQSVMDSSDNSTRVGLWIEYAELEATRGLDAVRKLYRKAIGSIALNDPETLAAA
;
A
#
# COMPACT_ATOMS: atom_id res chain seq x y z
N MET A 1 52.85 5.26 43.44
CA MET A 1 53.49 3.98 43.85
C MET A 1 52.62 2.88 43.27
N SER A 2 53.01 2.03 42.33
CA SER A 2 54.16 1.81 41.45
C SER A 2 53.61 0.76 40.45
N ASP A 3 53.74 0.92 39.14
CA ASP A 3 54.78 0.26 38.31
C ASP A 3 54.94 -1.25 38.62
N SER A 4 54.93 -2.22 37.71
CA SER A 4 54.92 -2.36 36.24
C SER A 4 54.62 -3.87 35.96
N GLU A 5 54.39 -4.45 34.78
CA GLU A 5 55.20 -4.56 33.55
C GLU A 5 54.40 -5.46 32.54
N MET A 6 54.21 -5.02 31.28
CA MET A 6 54.80 -5.56 30.03
C MET A 6 54.34 -6.97 29.56
N LYS A 7 53.92 -7.23 28.31
CA LYS A 7 54.51 -6.84 27.01
C LYS A 7 53.48 -6.81 25.87
N VAL A 8 53.62 -5.79 25.02
CA VAL A 8 53.25 -5.73 23.60
C VAL A 8 54.51 -6.05 22.78
N VAL A 9 54.36 -6.68 21.61
CA VAL A 9 55.32 -6.53 20.49
C VAL A 9 54.52 -6.31 19.21
N GLU A 10 54.82 -5.16 18.63
CA GLU A 10 54.39 -4.55 17.38
C GLU A 10 55.33 -4.92 16.21
N GLU A 11 54.78 -4.83 14.99
CA GLU A 11 55.38 -4.22 13.78
C GLU A 11 56.52 -4.95 13.02
N GLU A 12 56.75 -4.81 11.70
CA GLU A 12 56.32 -3.86 10.66
C GLU A 12 56.81 -4.36 9.25
N LYS A 13 56.15 -3.90 8.16
CA LYS A 13 56.70 -3.42 6.84
C LYS A 13 57.54 -4.35 5.93
N ASP A 14 57.70 -4.16 4.62
CA ASP A 14 57.26 -3.18 3.60
C ASP A 14 57.49 -3.82 2.18
N GLU A 15 56.81 -3.25 1.19
CA GLU A 15 56.89 -3.32 -0.30
C GLU A 15 58.30 -3.04 -0.96
N PRO A 16 58.51 -2.82 -2.30
CA PRO A 16 57.82 -3.12 -3.58
C PRO A 16 58.77 -3.55 -4.77
N MET A 17 58.26 -3.45 -6.03
CA MET A 17 58.88 -3.38 -7.39
C MET A 17 58.93 -4.71 -8.18
N ASP A 18 58.62 -4.81 -9.48
CA ASP A 18 58.77 -3.86 -10.62
C ASP A 18 57.90 -4.32 -11.83
N ALA A 19 57.64 -3.41 -12.79
CA ALA A 19 56.94 -3.63 -14.08
C ALA A 19 57.91 -4.19 -15.18
N PRO A 20 57.63 -4.30 -16.51
CA PRO A 20 56.44 -3.95 -17.32
C PRO A 20 56.07 -4.91 -18.51
N GLU A 21 54.98 -4.55 -19.21
CA GLU A 21 54.62 -4.63 -20.67
C GLU A 21 54.94 -5.84 -21.59
N GLY A 22 53.96 -6.19 -22.45
CA GLY A 22 54.24 -6.78 -23.78
C GLY A 22 53.18 -7.69 -24.42
N GLU A 23 52.26 -7.09 -25.19
CA GLU A 23 51.61 -7.52 -26.47
C GLU A 23 51.14 -8.97 -26.76
N GLN A 24 49.86 -9.03 -27.21
CA GLN A 24 49.28 -9.68 -28.42
C GLN A 24 49.68 -11.15 -28.71
N THR A 25 48.77 -12.09 -28.99
CA THR A 25 47.91 -12.15 -30.19
C THR A 25 46.90 -13.32 -30.10
N GLU A 26 45.81 -13.12 -30.84
CA GLU A 26 44.73 -14.03 -31.24
C GLU A 26 45.16 -15.37 -31.86
N ALA A 27 44.27 -16.37 -31.78
CA ALA A 27 43.66 -17.11 -32.92
C ALA A 27 43.17 -18.50 -32.43
N GLN A 28 41.84 -18.77 -32.39
CA GLN A 28 41.04 -19.34 -33.48
C GLN A 28 41.63 -20.66 -34.02
N THR A 29 41.08 -21.83 -33.76
CA THR A 29 39.91 -22.52 -34.40
C THR A 29 40.17 -24.02 -34.09
N GLY A 30 39.24 -24.96 -33.97
CA GLY A 30 37.98 -25.23 -34.66
C GLY A 30 37.86 -26.76 -34.77
N GLU A 31 36.62 -27.25 -34.66
CA GLU A 31 36.08 -28.50 -35.25
C GLU A 31 36.63 -29.86 -34.78
N THR A 32 35.90 -30.56 -33.91
CA THR A 32 34.82 -31.56 -34.17
C THR A 32 35.32 -32.96 -34.60
N GLY A 33 34.84 -33.96 -33.86
CA GLY A 33 34.59 -35.30 -34.39
C GLY A 33 35.03 -36.44 -33.46
N SER A 34 34.07 -37.08 -32.79
CA SER A 34 34.15 -38.53 -32.58
C SER A 34 32.79 -39.18 -32.41
N SER A 35 32.55 -40.08 -33.35
CA SER A 35 31.65 -41.22 -33.46
C SER A 35 31.33 -42.01 -32.18
N ASP A 36 30.06 -42.45 -32.12
CA ASP A 36 29.60 -43.85 -32.13
C ASP A 36 28.90 -44.44 -30.90
N SER A 37 27.65 -44.84 -31.21
CA SER A 37 27.00 -46.12 -30.93
C SER A 37 26.20 -46.26 -29.64
N ASP A 38 24.92 -45.92 -29.80
CA ASP A 38 23.78 -46.30 -28.98
C ASP A 38 23.59 -47.83 -28.86
N SER A 39 23.27 -48.25 -27.63
CA SER A 39 22.62 -49.51 -27.29
C SER A 39 21.27 -49.14 -26.67
N MET A 40 20.19 -49.42 -27.39
CA MET A 40 18.81 -49.53 -26.89
C MET A 40 18.76 -50.69 -25.86
N ASP A 41 17.87 -50.82 -24.88
CA ASP A 41 16.66 -50.14 -24.40
C ASP A 41 16.27 -50.96 -23.15
N GLU A 42 15.96 -50.35 -22.01
CA GLU A 42 15.14 -50.98 -20.96
C GLU A 42 14.34 -49.83 -20.34
N SER A 43 13.02 -50.00 -20.39
CA SER A 43 12.00 -49.05 -19.96
C SER A 43 11.83 -49.19 -18.44
N ASP A 44 12.28 -48.18 -17.68
CA ASP A 44 11.92 -48.02 -16.26
C ASP A 44 10.85 -46.92 -16.14
N GLU A 45 9.59 -47.32 -16.27
CA GLU A 45 8.42 -46.55 -15.82
C GLU A 45 7.95 -47.06 -14.46
N GLU A 46 8.73 -46.92 -13.38
CA GLU A 46 8.24 -47.10 -11.99
C GLU A 46 9.10 -46.30 -10.99
N ASP A 47 8.78 -45.01 -10.75
CA ASP A 47 9.09 -44.31 -9.46
C ASP A 47 8.37 -42.95 -9.22
N ASP A 48 7.35 -42.56 -10.00
CA ASP A 48 6.69 -41.24 -9.83
C ASP A 48 5.68 -41.18 -8.65
N ASP A 49 5.15 -42.31 -8.19
CA ASP A 49 4.05 -42.37 -7.20
C ASP A 49 4.51 -41.98 -5.78
N ASP A 50 5.78 -42.22 -5.43
CA ASP A 50 6.34 -41.84 -4.10
C ASP A 50 6.63 -40.33 -4.01
N GLY A 51 6.91 -39.69 -5.16
CA GLY A 51 7.16 -38.25 -5.26
C GLY A 51 5.89 -37.40 -5.09
N GLU A 52 4.79 -37.81 -5.73
CA GLU A 52 3.50 -37.11 -5.61
C GLU A 52 2.93 -37.22 -4.19
N ALA A 53 2.99 -38.41 -3.58
CA ALA A 53 2.56 -38.64 -2.20
C ALA A 53 3.36 -37.78 -1.20
N LEU A 54 4.67 -37.60 -1.43
CA LEU A 54 5.52 -36.74 -0.61
C LEU A 54 5.10 -35.26 -0.72
N LEU A 55 4.82 -34.76 -1.93
CA LEU A 55 4.38 -33.38 -2.15
C LEU A 55 3.01 -33.12 -1.50
N ILE A 56 2.06 -34.05 -1.59
CA ILE A 56 0.77 -33.95 -0.90
C ILE A 56 0.97 -33.86 0.62
N LYS A 57 1.87 -34.68 1.17
CA LYS A 57 2.19 -34.63 2.61
C LYS A 57 2.78 -33.27 2.99
N GLN A 58 3.74 -32.75 2.23
CA GLN A 58 4.33 -31.43 2.46
C GLN A 58 3.28 -30.31 2.37
N TYR A 59 2.35 -30.41 1.42
CA TYR A 59 1.24 -29.46 1.27
C TYR A 59 0.35 -29.40 2.51
N VAL A 60 -0.04 -30.57 3.04
CA VAL A 60 -0.88 -30.66 4.26
C VAL A 60 -0.12 -30.18 5.49
N GLU A 61 1.16 -30.52 5.62
CA GLU A 61 2.01 -30.01 6.72
C GLU A 61 2.14 -28.48 6.65
N GLN A 62 2.24 -27.91 5.45
CA GLN A 62 2.36 -26.48 5.27
C GLN A 62 1.06 -25.74 5.59
N LEU A 63 -0.10 -26.32 5.26
CA LEU A 63 -1.40 -25.81 5.71
C LEU A 63 -1.51 -25.80 7.25
N ALA A 64 -1.03 -26.85 7.92
CA ALA A 64 -1.04 -26.91 9.39
C ALA A 64 -0.17 -25.81 10.01
N LYS A 65 1.01 -25.50 9.42
CA LYS A 65 1.85 -24.38 9.88
C LYS A 65 1.17 -23.02 9.72
N ILE A 66 0.40 -22.83 8.64
CA ILE A 66 -0.38 -21.60 8.44
C ILE A 66 -1.47 -21.47 9.51
N ASP A 67 -2.14 -22.56 9.88
CA ASP A 67 -3.14 -22.55 10.95
C ASP A 67 -2.55 -22.22 12.32
N GLU A 68 -1.30 -22.65 12.58
CA GLU A 68 -0.55 -22.34 13.81
C GLU A 68 -0.04 -20.89 13.83
N ASP A 69 0.50 -20.39 12.71
CA ASP A 69 1.08 -19.05 12.56
C ASP A 69 0.60 -18.38 11.27
N LYS A 70 -0.55 -17.72 11.37
CA LYS A 70 -1.23 -17.03 10.27
C LYS A 70 -0.50 -15.78 9.78
N PHE A 71 0.44 -15.25 10.56
CA PHE A 71 1.12 -13.99 10.26
C PHE A 71 2.46 -14.19 9.54
N ASN A 72 2.84 -15.43 9.27
CA ASN A 72 4.09 -15.76 8.60
C ASN A 72 3.91 -15.83 7.08
N TYR A 73 4.29 -14.76 6.38
CA TYR A 73 4.23 -14.64 4.93
C TYR A 73 4.95 -15.78 4.19
N ASP A 74 6.13 -16.19 4.66
CA ASP A 74 6.94 -17.24 4.01
C ASP A 74 6.21 -18.59 3.98
N ASN A 75 5.33 -18.85 4.96
CA ASN A 75 4.54 -20.07 4.97
C ASN A 75 3.58 -20.15 3.78
N TYR A 76 2.98 -19.04 3.38
CA TYR A 76 2.08 -18.95 2.24
C TYR A 76 2.83 -19.04 0.91
N VAL A 77 4.00 -18.41 0.82
CA VAL A 77 4.89 -18.55 -0.35
C VAL A 77 5.28 -20.01 -0.55
N GLN A 78 5.70 -20.70 0.51
CA GLN A 78 6.08 -22.12 0.44
C GLN A 78 4.90 -23.01 0.04
N LEU A 79 3.69 -22.75 0.54
CA LEU A 79 2.49 -23.49 0.14
C LEU A 79 2.26 -23.39 -1.37
N LEU A 80 2.35 -22.17 -1.91
CA LEU A 80 2.15 -21.94 -3.34
C LEU A 80 3.27 -22.58 -4.20
N GLU A 81 4.51 -22.53 -3.73
CA GLU A 81 5.64 -23.22 -4.40
C GLU A 81 5.46 -24.74 -4.41
N ILE A 82 4.97 -25.34 -3.33
CA ILE A 82 4.63 -26.77 -3.29
C ILE A 82 3.50 -27.07 -4.28
N ALA A 83 2.45 -26.25 -4.31
CA ALA A 83 1.33 -26.43 -5.25
C ALA A 83 1.79 -26.36 -6.71
N HIS A 84 2.69 -25.43 -7.04
CA HIS A 84 3.28 -25.36 -8.38
C HIS A 84 4.11 -26.60 -8.74
N LYS A 85 4.87 -27.16 -7.79
CA LYS A 85 5.64 -28.41 -8.00
C LYS A 85 4.74 -29.62 -8.23
N MET A 86 3.55 -29.64 -7.63
CA MET A 86 2.56 -30.70 -7.86
C MET A 86 1.94 -30.63 -9.26
N THR A 87 2.06 -29.50 -9.96
CA THR A 87 1.39 -29.24 -11.25
C THR A 87 -0.14 -29.42 -11.23
N ASP A 88 -0.74 -29.41 -10.03
CA ASP A 88 -2.18 -29.52 -9.81
C ASP A 88 -2.80 -28.12 -9.80
N LEU A 89 -3.58 -27.81 -10.84
CA LEU A 89 -4.23 -26.52 -11.04
C LEU A 89 -5.20 -26.16 -9.90
N ASP A 90 -5.92 -27.13 -9.36
CA ASP A 90 -6.89 -26.88 -8.30
C ASP A 90 -6.15 -26.54 -6.99
N LYS A 91 -4.99 -27.17 -6.75
CA LYS A 91 -4.11 -26.82 -5.61
C LYS A 91 -3.46 -25.47 -5.77
N ILE A 92 -3.04 -25.09 -6.97
CA ILE A 92 -2.48 -23.76 -7.24
C ILE A 92 -3.54 -22.68 -6.97
N ARG A 93 -4.75 -22.85 -7.53
CA ARG A 93 -5.88 -21.94 -7.30
C ARG A 93 -6.22 -21.84 -5.82
N GLN A 94 -6.35 -22.98 -5.13
CA GLN A 94 -6.65 -23.02 -3.71
C GLN A 94 -5.58 -22.30 -2.88
N SER A 95 -4.31 -22.54 -3.16
CA SER A 95 -3.19 -21.92 -2.44
C SER A 95 -3.13 -20.42 -2.67
N ALA A 96 -3.35 -19.98 -3.92
CA ALA A 96 -3.36 -18.57 -4.27
C ALA A 96 -4.53 -17.84 -3.60
N GLU A 97 -5.72 -18.45 -3.49
CA GLU A 97 -6.86 -17.86 -2.77
C GLU A 97 -6.60 -17.78 -1.26
N ILE A 98 -6.04 -18.84 -0.64
CA ILE A 98 -5.65 -18.82 0.78
C ILE A 98 -4.65 -17.69 1.05
N PHE A 99 -3.69 -17.51 0.14
CA PHE A 99 -2.71 -16.42 0.25
C PHE A 99 -3.39 -15.06 0.04
N ALA A 100 -4.22 -14.92 -0.99
CA ALA A 100 -4.92 -13.67 -1.32
C ALA A 100 -5.92 -13.24 -0.25
N GLU A 101 -6.42 -14.16 0.59
CA GLU A 101 -7.25 -13.82 1.74
C GLU A 101 -6.42 -13.14 2.84
N ALA A 102 -5.21 -13.64 3.10
CA ALA A 102 -4.33 -13.13 4.14
C ALA A 102 -3.53 -11.87 3.71
N TYR A 103 -2.99 -11.85 2.50
CA TYR A 103 -2.09 -10.80 2.00
C TYR A 103 -2.44 -10.35 0.58
N PRO A 104 -2.23 -9.07 0.23
CA PRO A 104 -2.25 -8.65 -1.17
C PRO A 104 -1.09 -9.34 -1.91
N LEU A 105 -1.37 -9.99 -3.04
CA LEU A 105 -0.33 -10.77 -3.73
C LEU A 105 0.53 -9.85 -4.57
N SER A 106 1.85 -10.10 -4.58
CA SER A 106 2.76 -9.33 -5.42
C SER A 106 2.46 -9.55 -6.91
N PRO A 107 2.82 -8.60 -7.80
CA PRO A 107 2.64 -8.76 -9.23
C PRO A 107 3.26 -10.06 -9.79
N GLU A 108 4.40 -10.50 -9.25
CA GLU A 108 5.07 -11.73 -9.68
C GLU A 108 4.25 -12.98 -9.34
N ILE A 109 3.62 -13.01 -8.17
CA ILE A 109 2.75 -14.10 -7.74
C ILE A 109 1.49 -14.12 -8.60
N TRP A 110 0.84 -12.97 -8.80
CA TRP A 110 -0.30 -12.83 -9.69
C TRP A 110 0.01 -13.31 -11.11
N LEU A 111 1.12 -12.86 -11.69
CA LEU A 111 1.52 -13.20 -13.06
C LEU A 111 1.71 -14.71 -13.27
N ARG A 112 2.29 -15.42 -12.30
CA ARG A 112 2.46 -16.89 -12.39
C ARG A 112 1.11 -17.59 -12.51
N TRP A 113 0.14 -17.18 -11.72
CA TRP A 113 -1.20 -17.76 -11.77
C TRP A 113 -1.97 -17.31 -13.03
N LEU A 114 -1.99 -16.01 -13.33
CA LEU A 114 -2.71 -15.44 -14.47
C LEU A 114 -2.26 -16.05 -15.80
N LYS A 115 -0.96 -16.25 -16.01
CA LYS A 115 -0.43 -16.87 -17.24
C LYS A 115 -0.94 -18.29 -17.46
N ILE A 116 -1.12 -19.06 -16.39
CA ILE A 116 -1.70 -20.40 -16.46
C ILE A 116 -3.17 -20.32 -16.90
N GLU A 117 -3.96 -19.43 -16.28
CA GLU A 117 -5.37 -19.26 -16.62
C GLU A 117 -5.56 -18.74 -18.05
N VAL A 118 -4.72 -17.81 -18.51
CA VAL A 118 -4.70 -17.31 -19.91
C VAL A 118 -4.33 -18.39 -20.92
N ALA A 119 -3.50 -19.37 -20.53
CA ALA A 119 -3.12 -20.48 -21.40
C ALA A 119 -4.23 -21.53 -21.54
N ILE A 120 -5.02 -21.73 -20.47
CA ILE A 120 -6.08 -22.74 -20.41
C ILE A 120 -7.42 -22.18 -20.92
N GLY A 121 -7.68 -20.89 -20.73
CA GLY A 121 -8.90 -20.24 -21.16
C GLY A 121 -9.05 -20.24 -22.68
N ASN A 122 -10.03 -20.98 -23.19
CA ASN A 122 -10.29 -21.11 -24.64
C ASN A 122 -11.73 -20.72 -25.01
N SER A 123 -12.65 -20.75 -24.05
CA SER A 123 -14.04 -20.32 -24.25
C SER A 123 -14.25 -18.85 -23.85
N PRO A 124 -15.21 -18.13 -24.47
CA PRO A 124 -15.52 -16.75 -24.09
C PRO A 124 -15.86 -16.56 -22.61
N ASP A 125 -16.49 -17.55 -21.99
CA ASP A 125 -16.86 -17.49 -20.58
C ASP A 125 -15.66 -17.71 -19.64
N GLU A 126 -14.72 -18.57 -20.02
CA GLU A 126 -13.44 -18.69 -19.30
C GLU A 126 -12.64 -17.40 -19.41
N LEU A 127 -12.53 -16.80 -20.61
CA LEU A 127 -11.83 -15.52 -20.79
C LEU A 127 -12.45 -14.40 -19.94
N ARG A 128 -13.77 -14.38 -19.78
CA ARG A 128 -14.46 -13.46 -18.85
C ARG A 128 -14.19 -13.75 -17.38
N GLN A 129 -13.88 -14.98 -16.99
CA GLN A 129 -13.43 -15.29 -15.63
C GLN A 129 -11.99 -14.80 -15.43
N VAL A 130 -11.11 -15.01 -16.41
CA VAL A 130 -9.73 -14.52 -16.39
C VAL A 130 -9.69 -12.98 -16.35
N ASP A 131 -10.57 -12.29 -17.07
CA ASP A 131 -10.77 -10.84 -16.99
C ASP A 131 -11.00 -10.35 -15.55
N ARG A 132 -11.93 -10.99 -14.82
CA ARG A 132 -12.19 -10.65 -13.41
C ARG A 132 -10.98 -10.90 -12.53
N LEU A 133 -10.21 -11.95 -12.83
CA LEU A 133 -8.99 -12.28 -12.10
C LEU A 133 -7.91 -11.21 -12.31
N PHE A 134 -7.74 -10.72 -13.54
CA PHE A 134 -6.86 -9.57 -13.82
C PHE A 134 -7.30 -8.31 -13.10
N ARG A 135 -8.59 -7.98 -13.13
CA ARG A 135 -9.13 -6.82 -12.39
C ARG A 135 -8.86 -6.92 -10.89
N ARG A 136 -8.95 -8.12 -10.31
CA ARG A 136 -8.56 -8.36 -8.92
C ARG A 136 -7.07 -8.16 -8.68
N ALA A 137 -6.22 -8.68 -9.56
CA ALA A 137 -4.77 -8.50 -9.47
C ALA A 137 -4.34 -7.03 -9.54
N LEU A 138 -4.93 -6.26 -10.45
CA LEU A 138 -4.70 -4.81 -10.58
C LEU A 138 -5.32 -4.01 -9.42
N GLY A 139 -6.23 -4.61 -8.65
CA GLY A 139 -6.76 -4.04 -7.41
C GLY A 139 -5.75 -4.10 -6.26
N ASP A 140 -4.93 -5.16 -6.17
CA ASP A 140 -3.91 -5.28 -5.12
C ASP A 140 -2.77 -4.27 -5.32
N TYR A 141 -2.20 -4.19 -6.52
CA TYR A 141 -1.10 -3.28 -6.84
C TYR A 141 -1.15 -2.76 -8.27
N TYR A 142 -0.58 -1.56 -8.47
CA TYR A 142 -0.37 -1.00 -9.79
C TYR A 142 0.84 -1.68 -10.45
N SER A 143 0.60 -2.57 -11.40
CA SER A 143 1.67 -3.24 -12.17
C SER A 143 1.44 -3.13 -13.67
N VAL A 144 2.42 -2.56 -14.37
CA VAL A 144 2.41 -2.48 -15.83
C VAL A 144 2.65 -3.87 -16.45
N GLU A 145 3.38 -4.74 -15.77
CA GLU A 145 3.64 -6.11 -16.21
C GLU A 145 2.35 -6.96 -16.19
N VAL A 146 1.54 -6.83 -15.13
CA VAL A 146 0.20 -7.46 -15.09
C VAL A 146 -0.71 -6.86 -16.16
N ALA A 147 -0.67 -5.54 -16.35
CA ALA A 147 -1.44 -4.86 -17.40
C ALA A 147 -1.04 -5.30 -18.82
N GLN A 148 0.25 -5.57 -19.08
CA GLN A 148 0.72 -6.11 -20.36
C GLN A 148 0.21 -7.53 -20.60
N GLU A 149 0.21 -8.39 -19.57
CA GLU A 149 -0.38 -9.72 -19.71
C GLU A 149 -1.89 -9.66 -19.90
N TYR A 150 -2.56 -8.68 -19.29
CA TYR A 150 -3.99 -8.43 -19.50
C TYR A 150 -4.28 -7.94 -20.94
N ALA A 151 -3.39 -7.14 -21.52
CA ALA A 151 -3.46 -6.77 -22.94
C ALA A 151 -3.32 -8.00 -23.86
N ASN A 152 -2.51 -8.99 -23.50
CA ASN A 152 -2.44 -10.26 -24.25
C ASN A 152 -3.76 -11.05 -24.20
N LEU A 153 -4.50 -10.98 -23.08
CA LEU A 153 -5.85 -11.53 -23.00
C LEU A 153 -6.79 -10.82 -23.98
N ALA A 154 -6.71 -9.49 -24.08
CA ALA A 154 -7.51 -8.73 -25.03
C ALA A 154 -7.29 -9.21 -26.47
N ALA A 155 -6.04 -9.48 -26.86
CA ALA A 155 -5.71 -10.01 -28.20
C ALA A 155 -6.37 -11.36 -28.51
N LYS A 156 -6.62 -12.20 -27.49
CA LYS A 156 -7.31 -13.49 -27.63
C LYS A 156 -8.84 -13.39 -27.53
N ALA A 157 -9.34 -12.31 -26.93
CA ALA A 157 -10.74 -12.12 -26.64
C ALA A 157 -11.58 -11.70 -27.85
N ASP A 158 -12.91 -11.84 -27.72
CA ASP A 158 -13.86 -11.22 -28.64
C ASP A 158 -13.79 -9.68 -28.57
N ALA A 159 -14.40 -9.00 -29.54
CA ALA A 159 -14.31 -7.54 -29.64
C ALA A 159 -14.89 -6.82 -28.42
N GLU A 160 -15.98 -7.33 -27.84
CA GLU A 160 -16.66 -6.72 -26.70
C GLU A 160 -15.80 -6.79 -25.43
N LEU A 161 -15.23 -7.97 -25.14
CA LEU A 161 -14.33 -8.13 -24.00
C LEU A 161 -13.03 -7.37 -24.23
N ALA A 162 -12.48 -7.37 -25.44
CA ALA A 162 -11.26 -6.62 -25.74
C ALA A 162 -11.44 -5.11 -25.52
N ASP A 163 -12.55 -4.52 -25.98
CA ASP A 163 -12.87 -3.11 -25.73
C ASP A 163 -12.96 -2.84 -24.22
N THR A 164 -13.63 -3.72 -23.47
CA THR A 164 -13.74 -3.63 -22.01
C THR A 164 -12.37 -3.67 -21.30
N ILE A 165 -11.43 -4.48 -21.81
CA ILE A 165 -10.07 -4.55 -21.27
C ILE A 165 -9.30 -3.26 -21.60
N TRP A 166 -9.40 -2.76 -22.83
CA TRP A 166 -8.71 -1.53 -23.22
C TRP A 166 -9.26 -0.29 -22.52
N ASP A 167 -10.56 -0.24 -22.26
CA ASP A 167 -11.21 0.80 -21.44
C ASP A 167 -10.73 0.77 -19.98
N ALA A 168 -10.27 -0.39 -19.48
CA ALA A 168 -9.63 -0.49 -18.16
C ALA A 168 -8.15 -0.10 -18.19
N LEU A 169 -7.44 -0.47 -19.26
CA LEU A 169 -5.98 -0.33 -19.33
C LEU A 169 -5.53 1.06 -19.73
N ILE A 170 -6.11 1.65 -20.78
CA ILE A 170 -5.62 2.90 -21.36
C ILE A 170 -5.72 4.08 -20.39
N PRO A 171 -6.82 4.30 -19.66
CA PRO A 171 -6.92 5.45 -18.76
C PRO A 171 -5.88 5.46 -17.63
N ALA A 172 -5.48 4.29 -17.12
CA ALA A 172 -4.53 4.22 -16.00
C ALA A 172 -3.11 3.87 -16.46
N TYR A 173 -2.94 2.76 -17.17
CA TYR A 173 -1.62 2.26 -17.55
C TYR A 173 -1.02 2.97 -18.76
N GLY A 174 -1.88 3.58 -19.59
CA GLY A 174 -1.44 4.49 -20.66
C GLY A 174 -0.76 5.76 -20.13
N LEU A 175 -1.00 6.17 -18.88
CA LEU A 175 -0.40 7.35 -18.25
C LEU A 175 0.99 7.09 -17.63
N HIS A 176 1.45 5.83 -17.59
CA HIS A 176 2.75 5.52 -16.99
C HIS A 176 3.90 6.11 -17.80
N VAL A 177 4.54 7.19 -17.30
CA VAL A 177 5.56 7.97 -18.01
C VAL A 177 6.58 7.11 -18.78
N THR A 178 7.13 6.06 -18.15
CA THR A 178 8.22 5.28 -18.75
C THR A 178 7.79 4.01 -19.49
N LYS A 179 6.54 3.57 -19.31
CA LYS A 179 6.06 2.26 -19.80
C LYS A 179 4.71 2.32 -20.53
N GLY A 180 3.93 3.40 -20.40
CA GLY A 180 2.60 3.55 -20.98
C GLY A 180 2.58 3.50 -22.50
N ARG A 181 3.67 3.93 -23.15
CA ARG A 181 3.86 3.74 -24.60
C ARG A 181 3.73 2.28 -25.02
N THR A 182 4.27 1.34 -24.24
CA THR A 182 4.18 -0.11 -24.55
C THR A 182 2.73 -0.62 -24.49
N ILE A 183 1.90 -0.06 -23.60
CA ILE A 183 0.47 -0.37 -23.52
C ILE A 183 -0.27 0.17 -24.75
N PHE A 184 0.05 1.39 -25.18
CA PHE A 184 -0.49 1.97 -26.41
C PHE A 184 -0.04 1.21 -27.67
N GLU A 185 1.20 0.73 -27.72
CA GLU A 185 1.69 -0.11 -28.80
C GLU A 185 0.88 -1.40 -28.91
N ALA A 186 0.69 -2.12 -27.80
CA ALA A 186 -0.17 -3.31 -27.76
C ALA A 186 -1.63 -3.00 -28.17
N TYR A 187 -2.17 -1.84 -27.78
CA TYR A 187 -3.53 -1.44 -28.19
C TYR A 187 -3.64 -1.20 -29.69
N ARG A 188 -2.64 -0.54 -30.29
CA ARG A 188 -2.60 -0.32 -31.74
C ARG A 188 -2.47 -1.62 -32.52
N GLU A 189 -1.63 -2.54 -32.04
CA GLU A 189 -1.43 -3.85 -32.64
C GLU A 189 -2.70 -4.69 -32.60
N ASP A 190 -3.40 -4.76 -31.45
CA ASP A 190 -4.67 -5.46 -31.32
C ASP A 190 -5.76 -4.86 -32.23
N HIS A 191 -5.87 -3.53 -32.25
CA HIS A 191 -6.82 -2.83 -33.12
C HIS A 191 -6.57 -3.14 -34.61
N LEU A 192 -5.32 -3.14 -35.05
CA LEU A 192 -4.93 -3.47 -36.43
C LEU A 192 -5.23 -4.94 -36.76
N ALA A 193 -4.88 -5.86 -35.86
CA ALA A 193 -5.07 -7.29 -36.06
C ALA A 193 -6.55 -7.67 -36.23
N LYS A 194 -7.45 -7.02 -35.48
CA LYS A 194 -8.89 -7.33 -35.50
C LYS A 194 -9.67 -6.61 -36.59
N ASN A 195 -9.33 -5.36 -36.88
CA ASN A 195 -10.17 -4.50 -37.71
C ASN A 195 -9.60 -4.25 -39.13
N GLY A 196 -8.32 -4.53 -39.37
CA GLY A 196 -7.66 -4.35 -40.67
C GLY A 196 -7.54 -2.88 -41.11
N ASP A 197 -7.30 -2.67 -42.42
CA ASP A 197 -6.86 -1.38 -42.98
C ASP A 197 -7.98 -0.55 -43.64
N GLY A 198 -9.22 -0.69 -43.19
CA GLY A 198 -10.35 0.10 -43.71
C GLY A 198 -10.27 1.59 -43.34
N PRO A 199 -10.97 2.49 -44.07
CA PRO A 199 -10.95 3.93 -43.80
C PRO A 199 -11.33 4.35 -42.38
N GLU A 200 -12.36 3.72 -41.81
CA GLU A 200 -12.83 4.03 -40.45
C GLU A 200 -11.83 3.56 -39.40
N GLN A 201 -11.22 2.40 -39.65
CA GLN A 201 -10.21 1.77 -38.81
C GLN A 201 -8.91 2.57 -38.81
N LEU A 202 -8.44 3.02 -39.97
CA LEU A 202 -7.29 3.91 -40.07
C LEU A 202 -7.54 5.25 -39.37
N ASN A 203 -8.76 5.79 -39.44
CA ASN A 203 -9.13 6.98 -38.65
C ASN A 203 -9.11 6.69 -37.15
N ARG A 204 -9.65 5.56 -36.69
CA ARG A 204 -9.60 5.17 -35.27
C ARG A 204 -8.15 5.00 -34.80
N LEU A 205 -7.30 4.35 -35.59
CA LEU A 205 -5.88 4.21 -35.31
C LEU A 205 -5.18 5.57 -35.19
N ALA A 206 -5.47 6.51 -36.09
CA ALA A 206 -4.98 7.89 -35.98
C ALA A 206 -5.44 8.57 -34.67
N ARG A 207 -6.67 8.33 -34.22
CA ARG A 207 -7.15 8.83 -32.92
C ARG A 207 -6.44 8.21 -31.72
N ILE A 208 -6.10 6.93 -31.78
CA ILE A 208 -5.31 6.27 -30.73
C ILE A 208 -3.94 6.95 -30.61
N TYR A 209 -3.26 7.22 -31.73
CA TYR A 209 -2.03 8.02 -31.72
C TYR A 209 -2.22 9.44 -31.19
N GLU A 210 -3.31 10.14 -31.57
CA GLU A 210 -3.62 11.47 -31.01
C GLU A 210 -3.87 11.43 -29.49
N GLN A 211 -4.42 10.33 -28.97
CA GLN A 211 -4.63 10.10 -27.54
C GLN A 211 -3.33 9.79 -26.80
N GLU A 212 -2.44 8.98 -27.37
CA GLU A 212 -1.12 8.69 -26.81
C GLU A 212 -0.26 9.96 -26.76
N LEU A 213 -0.19 10.69 -27.87
CA LEU A 213 0.76 11.80 -28.05
C LEU A 213 0.38 13.08 -27.30
N LYS A 214 -0.76 13.10 -26.59
CA LYS A 214 -1.08 14.14 -25.59
C LYS A 214 -0.58 13.79 -24.19
N ILE A 215 0.00 12.61 -23.98
CA ILE A 215 0.50 12.13 -22.68
C ILE A 215 2.04 12.24 -22.66
N PRO A 216 2.66 12.70 -21.56
CA PRO A 216 4.11 12.84 -21.45
C PRO A 216 4.79 11.46 -21.29
N LEU A 217 4.97 10.74 -22.40
CA LEU A 217 5.56 9.40 -22.41
C LEU A 217 7.01 9.39 -22.90
N ARG A 218 7.85 8.59 -22.25
CA ARG A 218 9.24 8.36 -22.66
C ARG A 218 9.27 7.82 -24.10
N ASN A 219 10.15 8.41 -24.91
CA ASN A 219 10.30 8.12 -26.33
C ASN A 219 9.03 8.41 -27.18
N MET A 220 8.17 9.35 -26.76
CA MET A 220 6.99 9.76 -27.55
C MET A 220 7.34 10.30 -28.95
N GLU A 221 8.59 10.70 -29.20
CA GLU A 221 9.10 11.09 -30.50
C GLU A 221 8.91 10.01 -31.57
N ASP A 222 9.12 8.73 -31.23
CA ASP A 222 9.02 7.65 -32.21
C ASP A 222 7.56 7.42 -32.60
N SER A 223 6.64 7.37 -31.62
CA SER A 223 5.19 7.30 -31.87
C SER A 223 4.71 8.49 -32.72
N HIS A 224 5.31 9.67 -32.53
CA HIS A 224 5.02 10.85 -33.34
C HIS A 224 5.54 10.74 -34.78
N ILE A 225 6.70 10.11 -35.00
CA ILE A 225 7.20 9.79 -36.34
C ILE A 225 6.28 8.78 -37.02
N GLU A 226 5.92 7.69 -36.34
CA GLU A 226 4.98 6.68 -36.84
C GLU A 226 3.63 7.30 -37.24
N TYR A 227 3.08 8.14 -36.37
CA TYR A 227 1.83 8.86 -36.64
C TYR A 227 1.92 9.76 -37.87
N LYS A 228 3.02 10.51 -38.02
CA LYS A 228 3.24 11.36 -39.20
C LYS A 228 3.35 10.54 -40.49
N LEU A 229 4.03 9.39 -40.44
CA LEU A 229 4.11 8.46 -41.57
C LEU A 229 2.74 7.87 -41.92
N LEU A 230 1.94 7.46 -40.93
CA LEU A 230 0.57 7.01 -41.12
C LEU A 230 -0.28 8.09 -41.79
N CYS A 231 -0.22 9.33 -41.29
CA CYS A 231 -0.95 10.47 -41.81
C CYS A 231 -0.60 10.77 -43.27
N GLU A 232 0.69 10.75 -43.61
CA GLU A 232 1.14 11.01 -44.97
C GLU A 232 0.74 9.86 -45.92
N LYS A 233 0.93 8.61 -45.51
CA LYS A 233 0.60 7.41 -46.30
C LYS A 233 -0.90 7.31 -46.60
N HIS A 234 -1.76 7.67 -45.64
CA HIS A 234 -3.22 7.51 -45.73
C HIS A 234 -3.97 8.85 -45.81
N LYS A 235 -3.30 9.93 -46.24
CA LYS A 235 -3.84 11.30 -46.31
C LYS A 235 -5.16 11.43 -47.07
N ALA A 236 -5.38 10.60 -48.09
CA ALA A 236 -6.61 10.62 -48.89
C ALA A 236 -7.82 10.00 -48.17
N VAL A 237 -7.59 9.26 -47.10
CA VAL A 237 -8.59 8.44 -46.39
C VAL A 237 -8.87 8.99 -44.99
N LEU A 238 -7.85 9.54 -44.33
CA LEU A 238 -7.98 10.13 -43.01
C LEU A 238 -8.77 11.44 -43.07
N VAL A 239 -9.75 11.58 -42.20
CA VAL A 239 -10.67 12.72 -42.14
C VAL A 239 -10.79 13.24 -40.70
N ASP A 240 -11.27 14.48 -40.55
CA ASP A 240 -11.54 15.12 -39.26
C ASP A 240 -10.34 15.25 -38.29
N LEU A 241 -9.11 15.06 -38.76
CA LEU A 241 -7.91 15.31 -37.97
C LEU A 241 -7.66 16.82 -37.84
N ASN A 242 -7.09 17.24 -36.70
CA ASN A 242 -6.72 18.64 -36.48
C ASN A 242 -5.21 18.76 -36.19
N PRO A 243 -4.37 18.89 -37.23
CA PRO A 243 -2.92 18.90 -37.09
C PRO A 243 -2.39 20.00 -36.17
N GLU A 244 -3.02 21.18 -36.15
CA GLU A 244 -2.57 22.30 -35.31
C GLU A 244 -2.84 22.03 -33.83
N LYS A 245 -4.05 21.55 -33.49
CA LYS A 245 -4.42 21.18 -32.13
C LYS A 245 -3.54 20.03 -31.63
N PHE A 246 -3.30 19.06 -32.49
CA PHE A 246 -2.42 17.93 -32.22
C PHE A 246 -0.99 18.37 -31.91
N GLU A 247 -0.36 19.12 -32.82
CA GLU A 247 1.04 19.54 -32.68
C GLU A 247 1.23 20.45 -31.44
N ARG A 248 0.19 21.22 -31.06
CA ARG A 248 0.19 21.97 -29.79
C ARG A 248 0.18 21.04 -28.58
N ARG A 249 -0.69 20.02 -28.54
CA ARG A 249 -0.77 19.06 -27.42
C ARG A 249 0.48 18.21 -27.30
N TYR A 250 1.03 17.75 -28.43
CA TYR A 250 2.31 17.03 -28.47
C TYR A 250 3.45 17.86 -27.85
N ARG A 251 3.55 19.15 -28.21
CA ARG A 251 4.56 20.04 -27.61
C ARG A 251 4.36 20.22 -26.10
N GLN A 252 3.12 20.39 -25.64
CA GLN A 252 2.81 20.49 -24.21
C GLN A 252 3.20 19.22 -23.44
N ALA A 253 2.85 18.05 -23.96
CA ALA A 253 3.21 16.76 -23.38
C ALA A 253 4.73 16.57 -23.35
N LYS A 254 5.44 16.96 -24.42
CA LYS A 254 6.91 16.90 -24.49
C LYS A 254 7.59 17.83 -23.49
N ASP A 255 7.09 19.06 -23.32
CA ASP A 255 7.61 20.01 -22.34
C ASP A 255 7.39 19.52 -20.89
N LEU A 256 6.24 18.88 -20.63
CA LEU A 256 5.95 18.24 -19.34
C LEU A 256 6.84 17.03 -19.09
N LEU A 257 7.04 16.17 -20.10
CA LEU A 257 7.95 15.01 -20.02
C LEU A 257 9.36 15.44 -19.61
N GLN A 258 9.89 16.53 -20.17
CA GLN A 258 11.22 17.04 -19.78
C GLN A 258 11.34 17.38 -18.29
N LYS A 259 10.23 17.79 -17.65
CA LYS A 259 10.20 18.08 -16.21
C LYS A 259 10.04 16.82 -15.37
N MET A 260 9.34 15.81 -15.88
CA MET A 260 9.09 14.54 -15.20
C MET A 260 10.30 13.58 -15.23
N MET A 261 11.02 13.54 -16.34
CA MET A 261 12.14 12.62 -16.56
C MET A 261 13.25 12.64 -15.50
N PRO A 262 13.66 13.78 -14.92
CA PRO A 262 14.64 13.80 -13.83
C PRO A 262 14.22 12.95 -12.62
N TYR A 263 12.92 12.95 -12.27
CA TYR A 263 12.39 12.16 -11.17
C TYR A 263 12.32 10.68 -11.54
N GLU A 264 11.85 10.35 -12.73
CA GLU A 264 11.83 8.98 -13.25
C GLU A 264 13.23 8.35 -13.28
N ASN A 265 14.24 9.10 -13.71
CA ASN A 265 15.62 8.63 -13.75
C ASN A 265 16.19 8.43 -12.33
N ARG A 266 15.86 9.33 -11.39
CA ARG A 266 16.27 9.18 -9.98
C ARG A 266 15.59 7.96 -9.35
N LEU A 267 14.30 7.75 -9.59
CA LEU A 267 13.56 6.58 -9.10
C LEU A 267 14.18 5.28 -9.63
N ALA A 268 14.50 5.23 -10.92
CA ALA A 268 15.12 4.07 -11.55
C ALA A 268 16.55 3.77 -11.04
N ALA A 269 17.25 4.78 -10.50
CA ALA A 269 18.60 4.64 -9.96
C ALA A 269 18.64 4.22 -8.48
N LEU A 270 17.48 4.20 -7.79
CA LEU A 270 17.41 3.77 -6.39
C LEU A 270 17.43 2.25 -6.29
N GLU A 271 18.30 1.74 -5.42
CA GLU A 271 18.36 0.32 -5.08
C GLU A 271 17.06 -0.16 -4.41
N PRO A 272 16.66 -1.43 -4.55
CA PRO A 272 15.38 -1.92 -4.02
C PRO A 272 15.13 -1.59 -2.54
N HIS A 273 16.16 -1.69 -1.70
CA HIS A 273 16.11 -1.46 -0.26
C HIS A 273 15.99 0.02 0.18
N CYS A 274 16.12 0.97 -0.76
CA CYS A 274 16.01 2.42 -0.51
C CYS A 274 14.56 2.90 -0.33
N HIS A 275 13.77 2.23 0.51
CA HIS A 275 12.31 2.46 0.60
C HIS A 275 11.94 3.88 1.06
N GLN A 276 12.64 4.42 2.06
CA GLN A 276 12.38 5.76 2.59
C GLN A 276 12.72 6.85 1.56
N GLU A 277 13.90 6.74 0.94
CA GLU A 277 14.36 7.67 -0.10
C GLU A 277 13.44 7.65 -1.32
N ARG A 278 12.92 6.47 -1.68
CA ARG A 278 11.93 6.30 -2.74
C ARG A 278 10.61 6.99 -2.41
N ALA A 279 10.09 6.80 -1.20
CA ALA A 279 8.85 7.45 -0.75
C ALA A 279 9.01 8.99 -0.75
N ASP A 280 10.14 9.50 -0.26
CA ASP A 280 10.42 10.94 -0.25
C ASP A 280 10.59 11.51 -1.67
N LEU A 281 11.19 10.75 -2.58
CA LEU A 281 11.30 11.12 -3.98
C LEU A 281 9.94 11.16 -4.69
N TYR A 282 9.04 10.21 -4.43
CA TYR A 282 7.66 10.27 -4.94
C TYR A 282 6.92 11.51 -4.41
N ARG A 283 7.07 11.84 -3.12
CA ARG A 283 6.48 13.06 -2.55
C ARG A 283 7.03 14.34 -3.18
N GLU A 284 8.35 14.40 -3.42
CA GLU A 284 9.00 15.50 -4.12
C GLU A 284 8.45 15.62 -5.54
N TYR A 285 8.41 14.51 -6.27
CA TYR A 285 7.93 14.44 -7.65
C TYR A 285 6.48 14.91 -7.77
N ILE A 286 5.57 14.36 -6.96
CA ILE A 286 4.16 14.76 -6.93
C ILE A 286 4.05 16.26 -6.62
N ARG A 287 4.77 16.76 -5.61
CA ARG A 287 4.71 18.18 -5.21
C ARG A 287 5.12 19.13 -6.33
N GLU A 288 6.22 18.85 -7.01
CA GLU A 288 6.78 19.73 -8.03
C GLU A 288 5.97 19.70 -9.35
N CYS A 289 5.44 18.53 -9.73
CA CYS A 289 4.67 18.38 -10.96
C CYS A 289 3.17 18.66 -10.81
N ARG A 290 2.63 18.72 -9.58
CA ARG A 290 1.19 18.83 -9.30
C ARG A 290 0.42 19.87 -10.12
N SER A 291 1.00 21.05 -10.30
CA SER A 291 0.33 22.17 -10.98
C SER A 291 0.09 21.95 -12.48
N GLN A 292 0.70 20.92 -13.07
CA GLN A 292 0.71 20.65 -14.50
C GLN A 292 0.11 19.29 -14.85
N LEU A 293 -0.17 18.46 -13.85
CA LEU A 293 -0.74 17.13 -13.99
C LEU A 293 -2.25 17.18 -13.79
N GLU A 294 -2.98 16.32 -14.51
CA GLU A 294 -4.40 16.09 -14.29
C GLU A 294 -4.59 15.13 -13.09
N ASP A 295 -5.83 15.00 -12.62
CA ASP A 295 -6.11 14.24 -11.39
C ASP A 295 -5.80 12.73 -11.58
N ASP A 296 -5.99 12.19 -12.78
CA ASP A 296 -5.66 10.80 -13.13
C ASP A 296 -4.15 10.55 -13.12
N ASP A 297 -3.36 11.49 -13.64
CA ASP A 297 -1.89 11.41 -13.61
C ASP A 297 -1.37 11.36 -12.16
N LEU A 298 -1.98 12.18 -11.29
CA LEU A 298 -1.64 12.23 -9.86
C LEU A 298 -2.02 10.93 -9.15
N GLN A 299 -3.21 10.39 -9.42
CA GLN A 299 -3.62 9.09 -8.86
C GLN A 299 -2.67 7.97 -9.31
N VAL A 300 -2.26 7.93 -10.58
CA VAL A 300 -1.27 6.97 -11.07
C VAL A 300 0.07 7.12 -10.34
N LEU A 301 0.54 8.34 -10.06
CA LEU A 301 1.75 8.55 -9.24
C LEU A 301 1.58 8.07 -7.80
N TYR A 302 0.42 8.26 -7.19
CA TYR A 302 0.13 7.75 -5.85
C TYR A 302 0.06 6.21 -5.82
N GLU A 303 -0.59 5.58 -6.79
CA GLU A 303 -0.66 4.12 -6.91
C GLU A 303 0.73 3.51 -7.12
N ARG A 304 1.58 4.14 -7.95
CA ARG A 304 2.98 3.76 -8.10
C ARG A 304 3.74 3.88 -6.79
N SER A 305 3.57 4.99 -6.07
CA SER A 305 4.20 5.20 -4.76
C SER A 305 3.74 4.17 -3.73
N CYS A 306 2.45 3.82 -3.70
CA CYS A 306 1.91 2.82 -2.79
C CYS A 306 2.38 1.40 -3.16
N THR A 307 2.58 1.12 -4.45
CA THR A 307 3.11 -0.18 -4.89
C THR A 307 4.58 -0.35 -4.51
N ASP A 308 5.42 0.66 -4.80
CA ASP A 308 6.86 0.56 -4.56
C ASP A 308 7.27 0.69 -3.08
N CYS A 309 6.40 1.30 -2.27
CA CYS A 309 6.61 1.57 -0.85
C CYS A 309 5.43 1.06 0.00
N CYS A 310 4.88 -0.10 -0.34
CA CYS A 310 3.62 -0.60 0.24
C CYS A 310 3.65 -0.79 1.77
N LEU A 311 4.83 -1.02 2.36
CA LEU A 311 5.01 -1.17 3.81
C LEU A 311 5.25 0.16 4.55
N ASP A 312 5.27 1.29 3.85
CA ASP A 312 5.30 2.62 4.46
C ASP A 312 3.86 3.15 4.63
N PRO A 313 3.30 3.19 5.84
CA PRO A 313 1.93 3.69 6.04
C PRO A 313 1.77 5.15 5.61
N THR A 314 2.86 5.93 5.55
CA THR A 314 2.77 7.36 5.24
C THR A 314 2.42 7.61 3.78
N VAL A 315 2.87 6.78 2.82
CA VAL A 315 2.46 6.93 1.40
C VAL A 315 0.97 6.70 1.20
N TRP A 316 0.40 5.73 1.92
CA TRP A 316 -1.04 5.46 1.93
C TRP A 316 -1.83 6.63 2.54
N THR A 317 -1.37 7.18 3.67
CA THR A 317 -2.06 8.33 4.27
C THR A 317 -2.01 9.57 3.38
N ASP A 318 -0.92 9.77 2.62
CA ASP A 318 -0.82 10.88 1.68
C ASP A 318 -1.76 10.71 0.49
N TYR A 319 -1.94 9.47 0.01
CA TYR A 319 -2.92 9.16 -1.02
C TYR A 319 -4.37 9.33 -0.52
N LEU A 320 -4.70 8.82 0.67
CA LEU A 320 -6.03 9.00 1.28
C LEU A 320 -6.38 10.47 1.47
N LYS A 321 -5.44 11.31 1.91
CA LYS A 321 -5.64 12.77 2.01
C LYS A 321 -5.87 13.41 0.65
N TYR A 322 -5.22 12.90 -0.40
CA TYR A 322 -5.44 13.39 -1.76
C TYR A 322 -6.86 13.06 -2.20
N LEU A 323 -7.30 11.81 -2.09
CA LEU A 323 -8.63 11.36 -2.49
C LEU A 323 -9.75 12.03 -1.67
N ASP A 324 -9.55 12.30 -0.38
CA ASP A 324 -10.52 13.04 0.44
C ASP A 324 -10.73 14.48 -0.07
N LYS A 325 -9.69 15.08 -0.66
CA LYS A 325 -9.73 16.44 -1.21
C LYS A 325 -10.15 16.49 -2.69
N TYR A 326 -9.83 15.44 -3.45
CA TYR A 326 -10.08 15.29 -4.88
C TYR A 326 -10.70 13.90 -5.12
N PRO A 327 -11.97 13.70 -4.73
CA PRO A 327 -12.60 12.40 -4.89
C PRO A 327 -12.78 12.08 -6.39
N PRO A 328 -12.60 10.82 -6.81
CA PRO A 328 -12.87 10.40 -8.19
C PRO A 328 -14.34 10.66 -8.57
N ASP A 329 -14.59 11.01 -9.84
CA ASP A 329 -15.94 11.17 -10.36
C ASP A 329 -16.60 9.78 -10.50
N PRO A 330 -17.70 9.47 -9.78
CA PRO A 330 -18.35 8.18 -9.85
C PRO A 330 -18.79 7.78 -11.27
N ASP A 331 -19.10 8.77 -12.13
CA ASP A 331 -19.61 8.52 -13.48
C ASP A 331 -18.46 8.28 -14.51
N GLU A 332 -17.23 8.66 -14.19
CA GLU A 332 -16.05 8.50 -15.08
C GLU A 332 -15.12 7.35 -14.65
N SER A 333 -15.32 6.79 -13.46
CA SER A 333 -14.39 5.85 -12.79
C SER A 333 -14.60 4.35 -13.09
N GLU A 334 -15.59 3.95 -13.89
CA GLU A 334 -16.01 2.53 -13.94
C GLU A 334 -15.05 1.58 -14.70
N GLY A 335 -14.26 2.10 -15.64
CA GLY A 335 -13.44 1.26 -16.53
C GLY A 335 -12.25 0.60 -15.83
N SER A 336 -11.47 1.40 -15.09
CA SER A 336 -10.17 0.99 -14.55
C SER A 336 -10.23 0.69 -13.05
N PRO A 337 -9.67 -0.46 -12.57
CA PRO A 337 -9.58 -0.76 -11.15
C PRO A 337 -8.84 0.29 -10.31
N VAL A 338 -8.01 1.14 -10.94
CA VAL A 338 -7.31 2.23 -10.25
C VAL A 338 -8.28 3.33 -9.83
N PHE A 339 -9.14 3.78 -10.75
CA PHE A 339 -10.02 4.93 -10.52
C PHE A 339 -11.37 4.54 -9.91
N ALA A 340 -11.75 3.26 -9.97
CA ALA A 340 -12.99 2.74 -9.41
C ALA A 340 -12.99 2.65 -7.87
N GLN A 341 -11.84 2.83 -7.21
CA GLN A 341 -11.71 2.60 -5.77
C GLN A 341 -12.26 3.76 -4.95
N SER A 342 -13.01 3.42 -3.90
CA SER A 342 -13.36 4.38 -2.85
C SER A 342 -12.20 4.60 -1.88
N VAL A 343 -12.27 5.69 -1.11
CA VAL A 343 -11.33 5.92 0.02
C VAL A 343 -11.36 4.77 1.04
N LEU A 344 -12.49 4.07 1.18
CA LEU A 344 -12.62 2.90 2.04
C LEU A 344 -11.87 1.69 1.46
N ASP A 345 -11.91 1.50 0.15
CA ASP A 345 -11.15 0.44 -0.53
C ASP A 345 -9.64 0.68 -0.38
N VAL A 346 -9.20 1.92 -0.58
CA VAL A 346 -7.78 2.30 -0.43
C VAL A 346 -7.29 2.10 1.02
N VAL A 347 -8.05 2.52 2.04
CA VAL A 347 -7.61 2.33 3.44
C VAL A 347 -7.63 0.87 3.86
N ASN A 348 -8.57 0.06 3.34
CA ASN A 348 -8.57 -1.38 3.57
C ASN A 348 -7.34 -2.03 2.93
N ARG A 349 -7.01 -1.68 1.69
CA ARG A 349 -5.80 -2.14 1.01
C ARG A 349 -4.52 -1.70 1.74
N ALA A 350 -4.50 -0.49 2.27
CA ALA A 350 -3.41 0.01 3.10
C ALA A 350 -3.25 -0.81 4.40
N LEU A 351 -4.34 -1.17 5.07
CA LEU A 351 -4.31 -1.98 6.30
C LEU A 351 -3.93 -3.44 6.06
N ARG A 352 -4.20 -3.99 4.87
CA ARG A 352 -3.69 -5.31 4.47
C ARG A 352 -2.17 -5.31 4.28
N ASN A 353 -1.58 -4.17 3.94
CA ASN A 353 -0.13 -3.99 3.83
C ASN A 353 0.54 -3.58 5.14
N CYS A 354 -0.07 -2.66 5.88
CA CYS A 354 0.46 -2.03 7.08
C CYS A 354 -0.49 -2.24 8.28
N PRO A 355 -0.79 -3.49 8.69
CA PRO A 355 -1.72 -3.78 9.78
C PRO A 355 -1.26 -3.24 11.13
N TRP A 356 0.02 -2.88 11.28
CA TRP A 356 0.57 -2.27 12.49
C TRP A 356 0.34 -0.75 12.59
N SER A 357 -0.22 -0.10 11.57
CA SER A 357 -0.38 1.36 11.57
C SER A 357 -1.67 1.80 12.27
N ALA A 358 -1.51 2.39 13.46
CA ALA A 358 -2.61 3.05 14.17
C ALA A 358 -3.21 4.21 13.36
N GLU A 359 -2.40 4.93 12.59
CA GLU A 359 -2.84 6.05 11.75
C GLU A 359 -3.89 5.60 10.73
N LEU A 360 -3.68 4.44 10.09
CA LEU A 360 -4.61 3.90 9.11
C LEU A 360 -5.94 3.45 9.74
N TYR A 361 -5.91 2.82 10.92
CA TYR A 361 -7.15 2.49 11.65
C TYR A 361 -7.93 3.72 12.08
N VAL A 362 -7.23 4.76 12.57
CA VAL A 362 -7.84 6.06 12.89
C VAL A 362 -8.48 6.66 11.65
N GLU A 363 -7.81 6.64 10.50
CA GLU A 363 -8.38 7.17 9.26
C GLU A 363 -9.56 6.33 8.77
N LYS A 364 -9.50 4.99 8.85
CA LYS A 364 -10.62 4.09 8.53
C LYS A 364 -11.86 4.40 9.38
N MET A 365 -11.70 4.62 10.68
CA MET A 365 -12.81 5.04 11.55
C MET A 365 -13.41 6.39 11.12
N ARG A 366 -12.55 7.36 10.79
CA ARG A 366 -13.00 8.68 10.34
C ARG A 366 -13.69 8.63 8.99
N ILE A 367 -13.20 7.84 8.04
CA ILE A 367 -13.85 7.60 6.74
C ILE A 367 -15.24 7.00 6.99
N CYS A 368 -15.33 5.92 7.77
CA CYS A 368 -16.61 5.30 8.11
C CYS A 368 -17.58 6.28 8.79
N GLU A 369 -17.09 7.16 9.67
CA GLU A 369 -17.90 8.21 10.29
C GLU A 369 -18.38 9.27 9.28
N ARG A 370 -17.50 9.75 8.38
CA ARG A 370 -17.86 10.71 7.31
C ARG A 370 -18.92 10.12 6.37
N GLU A 371 -18.78 8.85 6.03
CA GLU A 371 -19.74 8.09 5.21
C GLU A 371 -21.01 7.67 5.96
N LYS A 372 -21.13 7.99 7.25
CA LYS A 372 -22.28 7.64 8.10
C LYS A 372 -22.55 6.12 8.17
N ARG A 373 -21.49 5.32 8.18
CA ARG A 373 -21.56 3.87 8.44
C ARG A 373 -22.09 3.60 9.86
N GLY A 374 -22.59 2.39 10.09
CA GLY A 374 -23.23 2.04 11.36
C GLY A 374 -22.23 1.88 12.51
N LYS A 375 -22.71 1.98 13.75
CA LYS A 375 -21.90 1.69 14.97
C LYS A 375 -21.25 0.30 14.91
N ALA A 376 -21.92 -0.67 14.26
CA ALA A 376 -21.39 -2.03 14.06
C ALA A 376 -20.15 -2.07 13.15
N ASP A 377 -20.07 -1.21 12.14
CA ASP A 377 -18.91 -1.16 11.24
C ASP A 377 -17.69 -0.59 11.96
N ILE A 378 -17.89 0.41 12.83
CA ILE A 378 -16.82 0.93 13.69
C ILE A 378 -16.36 -0.11 14.72
N LEU A 379 -17.29 -0.88 15.29
CA LEU A 379 -16.95 -1.95 16.23
C LEU A 379 -16.09 -3.05 15.56
N LYS A 380 -16.40 -3.42 14.30
CA LYS A 380 -15.56 -4.36 13.54
C LYS A 380 -14.12 -3.88 13.39
N ILE A 381 -13.90 -2.57 13.24
CA ILE A 381 -12.53 -2.02 13.22
C ILE A 381 -11.82 -2.31 14.55
N MET A 382 -12.50 -2.19 15.69
CA MET A 382 -11.90 -2.54 16.99
C MET A 382 -11.68 -4.04 17.16
N GLU A 383 -12.52 -4.88 16.54
CA GLU A 383 -12.30 -6.34 16.48
C GLU A 383 -11.06 -6.68 15.64
N GLU A 384 -10.87 -6.03 14.49
CA GLU A 384 -9.65 -6.14 13.68
C GLU A 384 -8.42 -5.72 14.50
N VAL A 385 -8.46 -4.54 15.12
CA VAL A 385 -7.38 -4.00 15.97
C VAL A 385 -7.02 -4.94 17.12
N ALA A 386 -7.99 -5.66 17.69
CA ALA A 386 -7.74 -6.62 18.76
C ALA A 386 -6.91 -7.84 18.33
N THR A 387 -6.81 -8.10 17.02
CA THR A 387 -5.96 -9.14 16.44
C THR A 387 -4.57 -8.66 16.07
N VAL A 388 -4.30 -7.35 16.16
CA VAL A 388 -3.02 -6.74 15.79
C VAL A 388 -2.04 -6.79 16.95
N GLU A 389 -0.82 -7.25 16.68
CA GLU A 389 0.30 -7.22 17.63
C GLU A 389 1.10 -5.91 17.50
N PHE A 390 0.63 -4.85 18.16
CA PHE A 390 1.42 -3.61 18.25
C PHE A 390 2.70 -3.81 19.07
N GLN A 391 3.82 -3.33 18.54
CA GLN A 391 5.14 -3.41 19.18
C GLN A 391 5.28 -2.47 20.38
N ALA A 392 4.39 -1.48 20.51
CA ALA A 392 4.40 -0.47 21.55
C ALA A 392 2.96 -0.11 21.96
N PRO A 393 2.73 0.42 23.17
CA PRO A 393 1.39 0.76 23.65
C PRO A 393 0.78 2.00 22.98
N GLU A 394 1.61 2.96 22.53
CA GLU A 394 1.14 4.26 22.02
C GLU A 394 0.23 4.13 20.78
N PRO A 395 0.53 3.27 19.78
CA PRO A 395 -0.39 2.97 18.68
C PRO A 395 -1.76 2.47 19.17
N ALA A 396 -1.78 1.51 20.11
CA ALA A 396 -3.03 0.96 20.62
C ALA A 396 -3.87 2.02 21.36
N VAL A 397 -3.23 2.82 22.23
CA VAL A 397 -3.87 3.96 22.91
C VAL A 397 -4.46 4.95 21.91
N LYS A 398 -3.73 5.26 20.83
CA LYS A 398 -4.19 6.19 19.79
C LYS A 398 -5.47 5.71 19.12
N VAL A 399 -5.55 4.43 18.77
CA VAL A 399 -6.76 3.82 18.18
C VAL A 399 -7.93 3.86 19.16
N TRP A 400 -7.69 3.46 20.43
CA TRP A 400 -8.72 3.53 21.49
C TRP A 400 -9.24 4.95 21.72
N LEU A 401 -8.36 5.96 21.73
CA LEU A 401 -8.77 7.34 21.90
C LEU A 401 -9.66 7.83 20.74
N GLU A 402 -9.38 7.46 19.49
CA GLU A 402 -10.27 7.80 18.38
C GLU A 402 -11.62 7.09 18.52
N TYR A 403 -11.64 5.80 18.86
CA TYR A 403 -12.87 5.05 19.07
C TYR A 403 -13.74 5.64 20.20
N LEU A 404 -13.12 5.96 21.35
CA LEU A 404 -13.82 6.59 22.48
C LEU A 404 -14.30 8.01 22.11
N THR A 405 -13.55 8.73 21.26
CA THR A 405 -13.97 10.03 20.75
C THR A 405 -15.17 9.91 19.81
N TYR A 406 -15.18 8.92 18.92
CA TYR A 406 -16.33 8.57 18.11
C TYR A 406 -17.55 8.25 19.00
N LEU A 407 -17.42 7.36 19.98
CA LEU A 407 -18.52 7.02 20.88
C LEU A 407 -19.08 8.25 21.60
N ARG A 408 -18.21 9.16 22.07
CA ARG A 408 -18.63 10.43 22.66
C ARG A 408 -19.43 11.30 21.70
N ARG A 409 -19.01 11.42 20.43
CA ARG A 409 -19.71 12.22 19.40
C ARG A 409 -21.11 11.67 19.11
N HIS A 410 -21.31 10.36 19.25
CA HIS A 410 -22.53 9.62 18.87
C HIS A 410 -23.34 9.08 20.05
N ALA A 411 -23.04 9.52 21.27
CA ALA A 411 -23.78 9.17 22.47
C ALA A 411 -24.87 10.21 22.77
N ASP A 412 -26.09 9.74 23.00
CA ASP A 412 -27.14 10.54 23.61
C ASP A 412 -26.94 10.57 25.14
N PHE A 413 -26.45 11.70 25.65
CA PHE A 413 -26.17 11.88 27.08
C PHE A 413 -27.43 11.98 27.96
N GLU A 414 -28.62 12.13 27.36
CA GLU A 414 -29.89 12.07 28.11
C GLU A 414 -30.38 10.61 28.26
N ASN A 415 -29.81 9.68 27.48
CA ASN A 415 -30.09 8.27 27.59
C ASN A 415 -29.11 7.56 28.54
N GLU A 416 -29.60 7.13 29.70
CA GLU A 416 -28.81 6.40 30.71
C GLU A 416 -28.08 5.19 30.13
N LYS A 417 -28.73 4.44 29.24
CA LYS A 417 -28.13 3.24 28.66
C LYS A 417 -26.94 3.58 27.78
N GLU A 418 -27.01 4.67 27.01
CA GLU A 418 -25.88 5.09 26.17
C GLU A 418 -24.72 5.65 27.01
N ARG A 419 -25.02 6.37 28.09
CA ARG A 419 -24.00 6.78 29.08
C ARG A 419 -23.27 5.58 29.66
N GLU A 420 -24.01 4.53 30.03
CA GLU A 420 -23.42 3.33 30.61
C GLU A 420 -22.61 2.52 29.59
N ILE A 421 -23.05 2.46 28.34
CA ILE A 421 -22.27 1.87 27.25
C ILE A 421 -20.95 2.63 27.06
N LEU A 422 -20.98 3.97 27.09
CA LEU A 422 -19.75 4.78 26.97
C LEU A 422 -18.79 4.50 28.13
N ARG A 423 -19.27 4.50 29.38
CA ARG A 423 -18.46 4.14 30.56
C ARG A 423 -17.86 2.74 30.44
N SER A 424 -18.66 1.76 30.04
CA SER A 424 -18.22 0.39 29.84
C SER A 424 -17.09 0.28 28.81
N ASN A 425 -17.11 1.10 27.75
CA ASN A 425 -16.05 1.13 26.75
C ASN A 425 -14.76 1.78 27.27
N PHE A 426 -14.87 2.82 28.11
CA PHE A 426 -13.69 3.36 28.81
C PHE A 426 -13.06 2.33 29.76
N GLU A 427 -13.89 1.60 30.51
CA GLU A 427 -13.42 0.52 31.37
C GLU A 427 -12.79 -0.62 30.57
N LEU A 428 -13.38 -0.98 29.43
CA LEU A 428 -12.83 -1.97 28.53
C LEU A 428 -11.44 -1.56 28.01
N ALA A 429 -11.31 -0.32 27.52
CA ALA A 429 -10.05 0.22 27.03
C ALA A 429 -8.97 0.18 28.13
N TRP A 430 -9.27 0.71 29.31
CA TRP A 430 -8.36 0.73 30.45
C TRP A 430 -7.91 -0.68 30.85
N ASN A 431 -8.85 -1.61 30.95
CA ASN A 431 -8.56 -2.98 31.37
C ASN A 431 -7.75 -3.75 30.32
N GLN A 432 -8.07 -3.61 29.02
CA GLN A 432 -7.34 -4.32 27.97
C GLN A 432 -5.91 -3.80 27.83
N LEU A 433 -5.74 -2.48 27.74
CA LEU A 433 -4.43 -1.86 27.64
C LEU A 433 -3.57 -2.15 28.89
N GLY A 434 -4.16 -2.06 30.08
CA GLY A 434 -3.48 -2.38 31.34
C GLY A 434 -3.11 -3.86 31.49
N ARG A 435 -3.90 -4.80 30.93
CA ARG A 435 -3.54 -6.22 30.90
C ARG A 435 -2.31 -6.50 30.04
N THR A 436 -2.20 -5.81 28.91
CA THR A 436 -1.11 -6.03 27.95
C THR A 436 0.18 -5.31 28.35
N TRP A 437 0.09 -4.05 28.77
CA TRP A 437 1.26 -3.19 29.01
C TRP A 437 1.39 -2.63 30.43
N GLY A 438 0.43 -2.92 31.32
CA GLY A 438 0.46 -2.42 32.71
C GLY A 438 0.49 -0.89 32.78
N GLU A 439 1.36 -0.36 33.65
CA GLU A 439 1.53 1.10 33.82
C GLU A 439 2.13 1.80 32.60
N LEU A 440 2.79 1.05 31.70
CA LEU A 440 3.36 1.59 30.46
C LEU A 440 2.31 1.80 29.37
N ALA A 441 1.09 1.30 29.56
CA ALA A 441 0.01 1.39 28.59
C ALA A 441 -0.31 2.84 28.20
N ASP A 442 -0.55 3.70 29.19
CA ASP A 442 -0.90 5.10 28.99
C ASP A 442 -0.27 5.93 30.13
N PRO A 443 1.05 6.19 30.09
CA PRO A 443 1.76 6.81 31.21
C PRO A 443 1.22 8.20 31.54
N GLU A 444 0.76 8.92 30.52
CA GLU A 444 0.15 10.24 30.66
C GLU A 444 -1.34 10.16 31.04
N CYS A 445 -1.90 8.96 31.14
CA CYS A 445 -3.29 8.69 31.48
C CYS A 445 -4.28 9.46 30.59
N LYS A 446 -3.98 9.61 29.30
CA LYS A 446 -4.83 10.31 28.30
C LYS A 446 -6.26 9.79 28.31
N ILE A 447 -6.45 8.48 28.42
CA ILE A 447 -7.79 7.85 28.45
C ILE A 447 -8.51 8.23 29.74
N LEU A 448 -7.86 8.15 30.90
CA LEU A 448 -8.48 8.51 32.18
C LEU A 448 -8.76 10.01 32.28
N GLN A 449 -7.86 10.87 31.80
CA GLN A 449 -8.11 12.31 31.70
C GLN A 449 -9.34 12.59 30.83
N PHE A 450 -9.44 11.93 29.67
CA PHE A 450 -10.58 12.07 28.78
C PHE A 450 -11.88 11.62 29.46
N TRP A 451 -11.88 10.44 30.07
CA TRP A 451 -13.05 9.92 30.78
C TRP A 451 -13.44 10.82 31.95
N GLY A 452 -12.48 11.25 32.77
CA GLY A 452 -12.70 12.12 33.92
C GLY A 452 -13.36 13.44 33.53
N ARG A 453 -12.92 14.09 32.43
CA ARG A 453 -13.57 15.30 31.89
C ARG A 453 -15.05 15.05 31.55
N LEU A 454 -15.38 13.89 30.99
CA LEU A 454 -16.77 13.55 30.67
C LEU A 454 -17.61 13.32 31.92
N GLU A 455 -17.06 12.69 32.96
CA GLU A 455 -17.75 12.48 34.24
C GLU A 455 -18.11 13.81 34.94
N TYR A 456 -17.20 14.79 34.93
CA TYR A 456 -17.51 16.14 35.42
C TYR A 456 -18.51 16.90 34.55
N GLY A 457 -18.51 16.65 33.23
CA GLY A 457 -19.35 17.33 32.26
C GLY A 457 -20.61 16.55 31.88
N ALA A 458 -20.56 15.92 30.71
CA ALA A 458 -21.74 15.36 30.04
C ALA A 458 -22.35 14.14 30.76
N LEU A 459 -21.53 13.35 31.47
CA LEU A 459 -21.99 12.16 32.20
C LEU A 459 -22.54 12.48 33.60
N LYS A 460 -22.26 13.69 34.12
CA LYS A 460 -22.83 14.26 35.36
C LYS A 460 -22.58 13.40 36.63
N ASP A 461 -21.42 12.76 36.75
CA ASP A 461 -20.96 12.08 37.96
C ASP A 461 -19.60 12.64 38.45
N PRO A 462 -19.62 13.79 39.14
CA PRO A 462 -18.37 14.44 39.56
C PRO A 462 -17.63 13.66 40.67
N LEU A 463 -18.25 12.66 41.32
CA LEU A 463 -17.56 11.80 42.27
C LEU A 463 -16.69 10.76 41.56
N LYS A 464 -17.25 10.09 40.53
CA LYS A 464 -16.46 9.23 39.64
C LYS A 464 -15.36 10.02 38.94
N GLY A 465 -15.66 11.23 38.47
CA GLY A 465 -14.67 12.14 37.88
C GLY A 465 -13.48 12.41 38.81
N ARG A 466 -13.74 12.70 40.09
CA ARG A 466 -12.68 12.85 41.11
C ARG A 466 -11.83 11.61 41.24
N ASP A 467 -12.46 10.44 41.34
CA ASP A 467 -11.74 9.19 41.56
C ASP A 467 -10.81 8.88 40.38
N LEU A 468 -11.28 9.11 39.14
CA LEU A 468 -10.47 8.99 37.93
C LEU A 468 -9.28 9.97 37.90
N TRP A 469 -9.52 11.24 38.22
CA TRP A 469 -8.47 12.25 38.26
C TRP A 469 -7.47 12.01 39.39
N GLN A 470 -7.91 11.47 40.53
CA GLN A 470 -7.01 11.04 41.57
C GLN A 470 -6.08 9.94 41.06
N SER A 471 -6.58 8.96 40.30
CA SER A 471 -5.75 7.95 39.64
C SER A 471 -4.79 8.54 38.60
N VAL A 472 -5.22 9.54 37.82
CA VAL A 472 -4.34 10.28 36.90
C VAL A 472 -3.16 10.90 37.66
N MET A 473 -3.44 11.60 38.76
CA MET A 473 -2.43 12.29 39.56
C MET A 473 -1.48 11.35 40.29
N ASP A 474 -1.94 10.15 40.63
CA ASP A 474 -1.15 9.14 41.32
C ASP A 474 -0.29 8.30 40.33
N SER A 475 -0.49 8.46 39.02
CA SER A 475 0.23 7.73 37.98
C SER A 475 1.50 8.45 37.53
N SER A 476 2.58 7.67 37.37
CA SER A 476 3.87 8.14 36.84
C SER A 476 4.35 9.44 37.51
N ASP A 477 4.84 10.40 36.72
CA ASP A 477 5.25 11.73 37.16
C ASP A 477 4.16 12.78 37.00
N ASN A 478 2.89 12.41 36.80
CA ASN A 478 1.80 13.35 36.52
C ASN A 478 1.62 14.38 37.65
N SER A 479 1.88 14.00 38.91
CA SER A 479 1.83 14.93 40.05
C SER A 479 2.87 16.07 39.99
N THR A 480 3.87 15.97 39.12
CA THR A 480 4.86 17.03 38.88
C THR A 480 4.37 18.07 37.86
N ARG A 481 3.33 17.73 37.08
CA ARG A 481 2.84 18.56 35.97
C ARG A 481 1.80 19.55 36.47
N VAL A 482 2.17 20.83 36.54
CA VAL A 482 1.30 21.90 37.06
C VAL A 482 0.01 22.06 36.26
N GLY A 483 0.05 21.88 34.93
CA GLY A 483 -1.13 21.94 34.09
C GLY A 483 -2.24 20.95 34.51
N LEU A 484 -1.87 19.74 34.95
CA LEU A 484 -2.84 18.75 35.41
C LEU A 484 -3.47 19.14 36.76
N TRP A 485 -2.72 19.80 37.65
CA TRP A 485 -3.26 20.31 38.90
C TRP A 485 -4.28 21.43 38.68
N ILE A 486 -3.96 22.37 37.77
CA ILE A 486 -4.85 23.48 37.44
C ILE A 486 -6.14 22.94 36.83
N GLU A 487 -6.03 22.06 35.84
CA GLU A 487 -7.20 21.46 35.21
C GLU A 487 -8.05 20.64 36.21
N TYR A 488 -7.42 19.83 37.07
CA TYR A 488 -8.16 19.08 38.07
C TYR A 488 -8.90 20.01 39.05
N ALA A 489 -8.26 21.11 39.47
CA ALA A 489 -8.89 22.11 40.32
C ALA A 489 -10.07 22.82 39.62
N GLU A 490 -9.94 23.13 38.33
CA GLU A 490 -11.03 23.71 37.52
C GLU A 490 -12.24 22.77 37.43
N LEU A 491 -12.01 21.47 37.19
CA LEU A 491 -13.07 20.47 37.15
C LEU A 491 -13.77 20.31 38.51
N GLU A 492 -13.01 20.33 39.61
CA GLU A 492 -13.51 20.25 40.98
C GLU A 492 -14.24 21.51 41.46
N ALA A 493 -14.15 22.64 40.74
CA ALA A 493 -14.94 23.82 41.04
C ALA A 493 -16.45 23.54 41.01
N THR A 494 -16.88 22.58 40.19
CA THR A 494 -18.27 22.09 40.15
C THR A 494 -18.75 21.50 41.49
N ARG A 495 -17.83 21.02 42.33
CA ARG A 495 -18.08 20.46 43.67
C ARG A 495 -17.88 21.48 44.79
N GLY A 496 -17.49 22.72 44.46
CA GLY A 496 -17.40 23.86 45.35
C GLY A 496 -15.98 24.25 45.77
N LEU A 497 -15.85 25.49 46.25
CA LEU A 497 -14.56 26.14 46.56
C LEU A 497 -13.70 25.40 47.59
N ASP A 498 -14.32 24.65 48.50
CA ASP A 498 -13.58 23.88 49.50
C ASP A 498 -12.81 22.70 48.90
N ALA A 499 -13.34 22.07 47.85
CA ALA A 499 -12.66 20.99 47.14
C ALA A 499 -11.45 21.53 46.36
N VAL A 500 -11.66 22.64 45.64
CA VAL A 500 -10.62 23.40 44.94
C VAL A 500 -9.47 23.79 45.89
N ARG A 501 -9.79 24.38 47.05
CA ARG A 501 -8.79 24.78 48.05
C ARG A 501 -7.97 23.60 48.55
N LYS A 502 -8.59 22.42 48.71
CA LYS A 502 -7.87 21.20 49.12
C LYS A 502 -6.90 20.73 48.04
N LEU A 503 -7.30 20.79 46.78
CA LEU A 503 -6.44 20.40 45.66
C LEU A 503 -5.24 21.33 45.51
N TYR A 504 -5.41 22.66 45.53
CA TYR A 504 -4.27 23.57 45.47
C TYR A 504 -3.29 23.38 46.64
N ARG A 505 -3.79 23.09 47.85
CA ARG A 505 -2.91 22.74 48.98
C ARG A 505 -2.13 21.44 48.73
N LYS A 506 -2.74 20.45 48.10
CA LYS A 506 -2.07 19.20 47.71
C LYS A 506 -1.04 19.46 46.61
N ALA A 507 -1.38 20.27 45.63
CA ALA A 507 -0.51 20.67 44.52
C ALA A 507 0.76 21.38 45.01
N ILE A 508 0.63 22.39 45.89
CA ILE A 508 1.76 23.11 46.50
C ILE A 508 2.68 22.17 47.31
N GLY A 509 2.12 21.11 47.90
CA GLY A 509 2.88 20.09 48.62
C GLY A 509 3.57 19.05 47.73
N SER A 510 3.33 19.07 46.41
CA SER A 510 3.93 18.14 45.48
C SER A 510 5.41 18.47 45.24
N ILE A 511 6.23 17.42 45.13
CA ILE A 511 7.67 17.55 44.94
C ILE A 511 7.95 17.67 43.44
N ALA A 512 8.96 18.47 43.08
CA ALA A 512 9.47 18.61 41.70
C ALA A 512 8.44 19.11 40.67
N LEU A 513 7.54 20.02 41.08
CA LEU A 513 6.65 20.72 40.15
C LEU A 513 7.42 21.39 39.01
N ASN A 514 6.97 21.18 37.77
CA ASN A 514 7.65 21.67 36.56
C ASN A 514 7.53 23.20 36.37
N ASP A 515 6.45 23.82 36.82
CA ASP A 515 6.23 25.28 36.73
C ASP A 515 5.46 25.84 37.95
N PRO A 516 6.11 25.94 39.13
CA PRO A 516 5.45 26.37 40.36
C PRO A 516 4.91 27.81 40.31
N GLU A 517 5.46 28.68 39.44
CA GLU A 517 5.06 30.08 39.32
C GLU A 517 3.66 30.18 38.72
N THR A 518 3.38 29.40 37.66
CA THR A 518 2.04 29.32 37.07
C THR A 518 1.01 28.77 38.06
N LEU A 519 1.40 27.78 38.90
CA LEU A 519 0.51 27.27 39.95
C LEU A 519 0.18 28.34 41.01
N ALA A 520 1.11 29.24 41.31
CA ALA A 520 0.89 30.31 42.26
C ALA A 520 0.05 31.47 41.69
N ALA A 521 0.02 31.62 40.37
CA ALA A 521 -0.76 32.63 39.66
C ALA A 521 -2.21 32.20 39.38
N ALA A 522 -2.46 30.89 39.26
CA ALA A 522 -3.78 30.28 39.11
C ALA A 522 -4.53 30.23 40.46
#